data_AF-A0A535EUE2-F1
#
_entry.id   AF-A0A535EUE2-F1
#
_cell.length_a   1.000
_cell.length_b   1.000
_cell.length_c   1.000
_cell.angle_alpha   90.00
_cell.angle_beta   90.00
_cell.angle_gamma   90.00
#
_symmetry.space_group_name_H-M   'P 1'
#
loop_
_entity.id
_entity.type
_entity.pdbx_description
1 polymer ?
#
loop_
_entity_poly.entity_id
_entity_poly.type
_entity_poly.pdbx_seq_one_letter_code
_entity_poly.pdbx_strand_id
1 'polypeptide(L)'
;MIGYVCLTIPAGHVFLIRYLEPLSPIYAIVSAVVIFAILRLGALLVGGATLLITLLAVLPVAASLYLLVPPPVIDLLAPGSQQSLSLSGPYSAEGGSAFSAALPNLAGSADTTDAPLQSTLRAYEDGRPLGPAHATPAQVRDLGRGRFSHSGSRLVFSTSDNSDPNLNGRRYTATYLVQPSSTQRLAGYALVALILSGLGTVAVRRWRKRRGSPAPPVGLPAWAWPRPLDEAGV
;
A
#
# COMPACT_ATOMS: atom_id res chain seq x y z
N MET A 1 28.71 25.77 -34.61
CA MET A 1 29.58 24.85 -33.84
C MET A 1 28.69 24.08 -32.88
N ILE A 2 28.62 22.75 -32.97
CA ILE A 2 28.38 21.78 -31.89
C ILE A 2 28.47 20.38 -32.56
N GLY A 3 29.27 19.51 -31.97
CA GLY A 3 29.88 18.35 -32.61
C GLY A 3 28.98 17.13 -32.80
N TYR A 4 29.35 16.34 -33.81
CA TYR A 4 28.83 15.01 -34.10
C TYR A 4 29.58 13.98 -33.25
N VAL A 5 28.86 13.09 -32.55
CA VAL A 5 29.46 11.86 -32.03
C VAL A 5 29.59 10.90 -33.22
N CYS A 6 30.80 10.83 -33.75
CA CYS A 6 31.21 9.88 -34.77
C CYS A 6 31.23 8.48 -34.14
N LEU A 7 30.44 7.55 -34.68
CA LEU A 7 30.49 6.14 -34.32
C LEU A 7 31.06 5.40 -35.53
N THR A 8 32.37 5.14 -35.50
CA THR A 8 33.05 4.33 -36.51
C THR A 8 32.70 2.85 -36.30
N ILE A 9 32.13 2.21 -37.31
CA ILE A 9 32.06 0.75 -37.47
C ILE A 9 32.71 0.42 -38.82
N PRO A 10 33.65 -0.55 -38.90
CA PRO A 10 34.43 -0.81 -40.10
C PRO A 10 33.67 -1.75 -41.04
N ALA A 11 32.79 -1.22 -41.91
CA ALA A 11 32.27 -1.97 -43.06
C ALA A 11 31.55 -1.06 -44.08
N GLY A 12 32.31 -0.19 -44.76
CA GLY A 12 32.16 0.00 -46.22
C GLY A 12 30.86 0.52 -46.85
N HIS A 13 29.84 1.00 -46.12
CA HIS A 13 28.66 1.61 -46.76
C HIS A 13 28.25 2.95 -46.13
N VAL A 14 28.32 4.01 -46.93
CA VAL A 14 27.80 5.36 -46.61
C VAL A 14 26.33 5.38 -47.01
N PHE A 15 25.43 5.35 -46.03
CA PHE A 15 24.02 5.68 -46.25
C PHE A 15 23.81 7.17 -45.99
N LEU A 16 23.39 7.90 -47.03
CA LEU A 16 23.09 9.32 -47.00
C LEU A 16 21.81 9.58 -46.19
N ILE A 17 21.88 10.60 -45.33
CA ILE A 17 20.89 11.06 -44.36
C ILE A 17 19.54 11.40 -45.03
N ARG A 18 18.45 10.80 -44.57
CA ARG A 18 17.09 11.34 -44.74
C ARG A 18 16.40 11.27 -43.38
N TYR A 19 15.83 12.40 -42.94
CA TYR A 19 15.20 12.67 -41.64
C TYR A 19 16.13 13.20 -40.53
N LEU A 20 16.61 14.43 -40.73
CA LEU A 20 16.90 15.36 -39.64
C LEU A 20 15.58 16.03 -39.24
N GLU A 21 14.84 15.42 -38.31
CA GLU A 21 13.88 16.16 -37.50
C GLU A 21 14.49 16.43 -36.13
N PRO A 22 14.24 17.60 -35.51
CA PRO A 22 14.67 17.87 -34.14
C PRO A 22 14.01 16.83 -33.24
N LEU A 23 14.80 15.86 -32.76
CA LEU A 23 14.36 14.86 -31.79
C LEU A 23 13.66 15.63 -30.66
N SER A 24 12.36 15.40 -30.50
CA SER A 24 11.60 16.03 -29.45
C SER A 24 12.31 15.75 -28.11
N PRO A 25 12.21 16.66 -27.11
CA PRO A 25 12.82 16.46 -25.79
C PRO A 25 12.52 15.08 -25.19
N ILE A 26 11.36 14.51 -25.55
CA ILE A 26 10.91 13.17 -25.19
C ILE A 26 11.86 12.09 -25.73
N TYR A 27 12.27 12.14 -27.00
CA TYR A 27 13.19 11.15 -27.58
C TYR A 27 14.58 11.20 -26.94
N ALA A 28 15.08 12.39 -26.59
CA ALA A 28 16.34 12.50 -25.85
C ALA A 28 16.27 11.84 -24.47
N ILE A 29 15.16 12.03 -23.75
CA ILE A 29 14.91 11.40 -22.44
C ILE A 29 14.80 9.88 -22.58
N VAL A 30 14.02 9.40 -23.55
CA VAL A 30 13.86 7.96 -23.81
C VAL A 30 15.21 7.32 -24.18
N SER A 31 16.01 7.98 -25.02
CA SER A 31 17.35 7.50 -25.41
C SER A 31 18.28 7.39 -24.21
N ALA A 32 18.29 8.41 -23.34
CA ALA A 32 19.10 8.42 -22.12
C ALA A 32 18.70 7.30 -21.15
N VAL A 33 17.39 7.05 -20.98
CA VAL A 33 16.86 5.97 -20.14
C VAL A 33 17.24 4.61 -20.70
N VAL A 34 17.14 4.40 -22.02
CA VAL A 34 17.50 3.15 -22.68
C VAL A 34 19.00 2.89 -22.59
N ILE A 35 19.84 3.89 -22.83
CA ILE A 35 21.31 3.77 -22.68
C ILE A 35 21.66 3.43 -21.22
N PHE A 36 21.04 4.10 -20.25
CA PHE A 36 21.27 3.83 -18.83
C PHE A 36 20.82 2.42 -18.45
N ALA A 37 19.69 1.93 -18.98
CA ALA A 37 19.21 0.58 -18.77
C ALA A 37 20.17 -0.48 -19.36
N ILE A 38 20.70 -0.25 -20.57
CA ILE A 38 21.66 -1.15 -21.22
C ILE A 38 22.99 -1.19 -20.44
N LEU A 39 23.51 -0.04 -20.02
CA LEU A 39 24.73 0.03 -19.21
C LEU A 39 24.55 -0.69 -17.86
N ARG A 40 23.38 -0.56 -17.24
CA ARG A 40 23.04 -1.23 -15.98
C ARG A 40 22.84 -2.74 -16.15
N LEU A 41 22.29 -3.19 -17.28
CA LEU A 41 22.15 -4.59 -17.64
C LEU A 41 23.53 -5.23 -17.93
N GLY A 42 24.41 -4.51 -18.62
CA GLY A 42 25.80 -4.92 -18.84
C GLY A 42 26.59 -5.09 -17.54
N ALA A 43 26.36 -4.21 -16.54
CA ALA A 43 26.97 -4.32 -15.22
C ALA A 43 26.44 -5.51 -14.38
N LEU A 44 25.21 -5.99 -14.66
CA LEU A 44 24.61 -7.16 -14.02
C LEU A 44 25.11 -8.49 -14.62
N LEU A 45 25.48 -8.50 -15.91
CA LEU A 45 25.99 -9.70 -16.60
C LEU A 45 27.45 -10.04 -16.25
N VAL A 46 28.23 -9.08 -15.73
CA VAL A 46 29.67 -9.25 -15.43
C VAL A 46 29.94 -9.82 -14.03
N GLY A 47 28.92 -10.13 -13.21
CA GLY A 47 29.18 -10.75 -11.91
C GLY A 47 27.99 -11.42 -11.28
N GLY A 48 27.92 -12.76 -11.34
CA GLY A 48 27.06 -13.53 -10.44
C GLY A 48 27.30 -13.18 -8.96
N ALA A 49 28.53 -12.77 -8.62
CA ALA A 49 28.91 -12.26 -7.31
C ALA A 49 28.27 -10.89 -6.99
N THR A 50 28.14 -9.95 -7.93
CA THR A 50 27.50 -8.65 -7.65
C THR A 50 26.01 -8.81 -7.46
N LEU A 51 25.36 -9.66 -8.25
CA LEU A 51 23.93 -9.99 -8.08
C LEU A 51 23.69 -10.68 -6.74
N LEU A 52 24.51 -11.69 -6.38
CA LEU A 52 24.45 -12.38 -5.09
C LEU A 52 24.73 -11.45 -3.89
N ILE A 53 25.73 -10.57 -3.98
CA ILE A 53 26.06 -9.58 -2.94
C ILE A 53 24.94 -8.55 -2.81
N THR A 54 24.35 -8.09 -3.91
CA THR A 54 23.18 -7.19 -3.85
C THR A 54 21.98 -7.89 -3.24
N LEU A 55 21.73 -9.16 -3.57
CA LEU A 55 20.63 -9.93 -2.99
C LEU A 55 20.86 -10.17 -1.49
N LEU A 56 22.08 -10.56 -1.08
CA LEU A 56 22.51 -10.75 0.31
C LEU A 56 22.53 -9.44 1.11
N ALA A 57 22.69 -8.28 0.46
CA ALA A 57 22.64 -6.98 1.12
C ALA A 57 21.21 -6.44 1.21
N VAL A 58 20.37 -6.70 0.21
CA VAL A 58 19.00 -6.17 0.12
C VAL A 58 18.00 -7.04 0.87
N LEU A 59 18.12 -8.37 0.84
CA LEU A 59 17.23 -9.29 1.55
C LEU A 59 17.18 -9.07 3.06
N PRO A 60 18.29 -8.95 3.81
CA PRO A 60 18.24 -8.72 5.25
C PRO A 60 17.77 -7.29 5.57
N VAL A 61 18.02 -6.30 4.70
CA VAL A 61 17.49 -4.95 4.87
C VAL A 61 15.98 -4.93 4.63
N ALA A 62 15.50 -5.61 3.60
CA ALA A 62 14.08 -5.78 3.31
C ALA A 62 13.38 -6.62 4.39
N ALA A 63 14.01 -7.69 4.88
CA ALA A 63 13.51 -8.52 5.97
C ALA A 63 13.52 -7.76 7.30
N SER A 64 14.55 -6.96 7.59
CA SER A 64 14.56 -6.07 8.75
C SER A 64 13.51 -4.97 8.61
N LEU A 65 13.30 -4.37 7.44
CA LEU A 65 12.19 -3.42 7.24
C LEU A 65 10.82 -4.11 7.43
N TYR A 66 10.66 -5.33 6.91
CA TYR A 66 9.43 -6.10 7.03
C TYR A 66 9.16 -6.55 8.48
N LEU A 67 10.21 -6.85 9.25
CA LEU A 67 10.14 -7.18 10.68
C LEU A 67 10.02 -5.93 11.58
N LEU A 68 10.50 -4.77 11.12
CA LEU A 68 10.44 -3.49 11.84
C LEU A 68 9.14 -2.72 11.56
N VAL A 69 8.44 -3.05 10.47
CA VAL A 69 7.03 -2.71 10.28
C VAL A 69 6.24 -3.75 11.08
N PRO A 70 5.80 -3.46 12.31
CA PRO A 70 5.07 -4.45 13.10
C PRO A 70 3.81 -4.86 12.32
N PRO A 71 3.36 -6.12 12.40
CA PRO A 71 2.11 -6.59 11.78
C PRO A 71 0.94 -5.58 11.81
N PRO A 72 0.69 -4.85 12.93
CA PRO A 72 -0.34 -3.80 12.96
C PRO A 72 -0.19 -2.68 11.92
N VAL A 73 1.01 -2.33 11.45
CA VAL A 73 1.21 -1.28 10.42
C VAL A 73 0.80 -1.75 9.03
N ILE A 74 0.94 -3.05 8.74
CA ILE A 74 0.39 -3.63 7.52
C ILE A 74 -1.15 -3.63 7.62
N ASP A 75 -1.74 -3.96 8.77
CA ASP A 75 -3.20 -3.89 8.98
C ASP A 75 -3.75 -2.46 8.88
N LEU A 76 -2.95 -1.45 9.24
CA LEU A 76 -3.26 -0.03 9.10
C LEU A 76 -3.28 0.45 7.64
N LEU A 77 -2.57 -0.25 6.76
CA LEU A 77 -2.46 0.05 5.32
C LEU A 77 -3.27 -0.92 4.44
N ALA A 78 -3.69 -2.06 5.01
CA ALA A 78 -4.48 -3.07 4.34
C ALA A 78 -5.94 -2.61 4.11
N PRO A 79 -6.61 -3.10 3.05
CA PRO A 79 -8.07 -3.02 2.99
C PRO A 79 -8.62 -3.70 4.26
N GLY A 80 -9.47 -2.98 5.00
CA GLY A 80 -9.79 -3.24 6.41
C GLY A 80 -9.95 -4.71 6.84
N SER A 81 -9.61 -5.01 8.09
CA SER A 81 -9.68 -6.37 8.61
C SER A 81 -11.13 -6.83 8.73
N GLN A 82 -11.43 -8.04 8.23
CA GLN A 82 -12.75 -8.64 8.40
C GLN A 82 -12.88 -9.13 9.84
N GLN A 83 -13.91 -8.66 10.54
CA GLN A 83 -14.28 -9.11 11.88
C GLN A 83 -15.59 -9.89 11.80
N SER A 84 -15.74 -10.89 12.66
CA SER A 84 -16.97 -11.69 12.81
C SER A 84 -17.61 -11.43 14.17
N LEU A 85 -18.92 -11.27 14.18
CA LEU A 85 -19.75 -11.08 15.38
C LEU A 85 -20.89 -12.10 15.37
N SER A 86 -21.12 -12.73 16.52
CA SER A 86 -22.34 -13.51 16.74
C SER A 86 -23.51 -12.57 17.04
N LEU A 87 -24.59 -12.68 16.29
CA LEU A 87 -25.82 -11.96 16.57
C LEU A 87 -26.56 -12.72 17.66
N SER A 88 -26.36 -12.37 18.93
CA SER A 88 -27.05 -13.05 20.03
C SER A 88 -28.44 -12.44 20.24
N GLY A 89 -29.46 -13.29 20.28
CA GLY A 89 -30.81 -12.91 20.63
C GLY A 89 -30.98 -12.57 22.13
N PRO A 90 -32.21 -12.22 22.56
CA PRO A 90 -33.44 -12.30 21.77
C PRO A 90 -33.51 -11.23 20.68
N TYR A 91 -34.00 -11.62 19.50
CA TYR A 91 -34.25 -10.72 18.38
C TYR A 91 -35.63 -10.09 18.52
N SER A 92 -35.71 -8.77 18.36
CA SER A 92 -36.98 -8.04 18.47
C SER A 92 -37.78 -8.17 17.18
N ALA A 93 -39.06 -8.54 17.27
CA ALA A 93 -39.94 -8.56 16.10
C ALA A 93 -40.29 -7.13 15.66
N GLU A 94 -40.12 -6.82 14.37
CA GLU A 94 -40.43 -5.51 13.75
C GLU A 94 -41.70 -5.59 12.87
N GLY A 95 -42.45 -6.69 13.00
CA GLY A 95 -43.63 -7.04 12.22
C GLY A 95 -43.30 -7.84 10.94
N GLY A 96 -44.30 -8.56 10.41
CA GLY A 96 -44.14 -9.41 9.24
C GLY A 96 -43.04 -10.46 9.43
N SER A 97 -42.12 -10.56 8.46
CA SER A 97 -40.94 -11.44 8.53
C SER A 97 -39.69 -10.75 9.09
N ALA A 98 -39.81 -9.51 9.60
CA ALA A 98 -38.67 -8.70 10.02
C ALA A 98 -38.38 -8.86 11.52
N PHE A 99 -37.10 -9.06 11.81
CA PHE A 99 -36.52 -9.11 13.14
C PHE A 99 -35.33 -8.17 13.22
N SER A 100 -35.04 -7.64 14.41
CA SER A 100 -33.91 -6.76 14.64
C SER A 100 -32.93 -7.29 15.69
N ALA A 101 -31.64 -7.11 15.40
CA ALA A 101 -30.53 -7.41 16.29
C ALA A 101 -29.75 -6.12 16.58
N ALA A 102 -29.35 -5.91 17.84
CA ALA A 102 -28.59 -4.73 18.24
C ALA A 102 -27.12 -4.83 17.80
N LEU A 103 -26.63 -3.74 17.19
CA LEU A 103 -25.25 -3.54 16.74
C LEU A 103 -24.73 -2.16 17.21
N PRO A 104 -24.62 -1.92 18.54
CA PRO A 104 -24.31 -0.60 19.08
C PRO A 104 -22.98 -0.04 18.58
N ASN A 105 -21.98 -0.91 18.38
CA ASN A 105 -20.63 -0.50 17.98
C ASN A 105 -20.48 -0.30 16.46
N LEU A 106 -21.52 -0.54 15.66
CA LEU A 106 -21.44 -0.48 14.19
C LEU A 106 -22.24 0.66 13.56
N ALA A 107 -22.88 1.52 14.36
CA ALA A 107 -23.68 2.63 13.86
C ALA A 107 -22.94 3.57 12.90
N GLY A 108 -21.63 3.78 13.10
CA GLY A 108 -20.81 4.61 12.21
C GLY A 108 -20.51 4.00 10.83
N SER A 109 -20.87 2.73 10.60
CA SER A 109 -20.68 1.99 9.34
C SER A 109 -21.97 1.42 8.76
N ALA A 110 -23.11 1.89 9.28
CA ALA A 110 -24.44 1.56 8.79
C ALA A 110 -24.76 2.37 7.52
N ASP A 111 -25.77 1.92 6.78
CA ASP A 111 -26.30 2.67 5.66
C ASP A 111 -26.98 3.96 6.15
N THR A 112 -26.84 5.01 5.35
CA THR A 112 -27.46 6.32 5.60
C THR A 112 -28.26 6.77 4.39
N THR A 113 -29.09 7.80 4.55
CA THR A 113 -29.83 8.38 3.42
C THR A 113 -28.90 8.89 2.33
N ASP A 114 -27.77 9.48 2.72
CA ASP A 114 -26.78 10.04 1.79
C ASP A 114 -25.85 8.97 1.19
N ALA A 115 -25.66 7.85 1.90
CA ALA A 115 -24.84 6.72 1.47
C ALA A 115 -25.56 5.39 1.74
N PRO A 116 -26.52 4.99 0.89
CA PRO A 116 -27.40 3.83 1.13
C PRO A 116 -26.72 2.46 0.93
N LEU A 117 -25.49 2.45 0.41
CA LEU A 117 -24.68 1.25 0.17
C LEU A 117 -23.33 1.32 0.93
N GLN A 118 -23.26 2.14 1.97
CA GLN A 118 -22.02 2.34 2.73
C GLN A 118 -21.65 1.08 3.52
N SER A 119 -22.64 0.32 3.99
CA SER A 119 -22.36 -0.78 4.89
C SER A 119 -21.68 -1.94 4.18
N THR A 120 -20.63 -2.46 4.81
CA THR A 120 -19.90 -3.65 4.31
C THR A 120 -20.35 -4.93 5.02
N LEU A 121 -21.40 -4.84 5.84
CA LEU A 121 -21.87 -5.93 6.68
C LEU A 121 -22.47 -7.06 5.84
N ARG A 122 -22.07 -8.29 6.14
CA ARG A 122 -22.64 -9.52 5.59
C ARG A 122 -23.24 -10.34 6.72
N ALA A 123 -24.52 -10.70 6.60
CA ALA A 123 -25.21 -11.55 7.56
C ALA A 123 -25.24 -13.01 7.09
N TYR A 124 -25.24 -13.93 8.04
CA TYR A 124 -25.21 -15.36 7.80
C TYR A 124 -26.15 -16.10 8.76
N GLU A 125 -26.78 -17.15 8.26
CA GLU A 125 -27.64 -18.09 8.97
C GLU A 125 -27.03 -19.50 8.82
N ASP A 126 -26.60 -20.10 9.93
CA ASP A 126 -25.85 -21.36 9.95
C ASP A 126 -24.65 -21.38 8.99
N GLY A 127 -23.98 -20.23 8.87
CA GLY A 127 -22.85 -20.01 7.96
C GLY A 127 -23.24 -19.80 6.50
N ARG A 128 -24.52 -19.89 6.13
CA ARG A 128 -25.02 -19.56 4.79
C ARG A 128 -25.31 -18.06 4.69
N PRO A 129 -24.88 -17.38 3.61
CA PRO A 129 -25.10 -15.95 3.48
C PRO A 129 -26.60 -15.64 3.36
N LEU A 130 -27.05 -14.66 4.13
CA LEU A 130 -28.35 -14.04 3.99
C LEU A 130 -28.27 -12.93 2.93
N GLY A 131 -29.38 -12.71 2.23
CA GLY A 131 -29.55 -11.57 1.35
C GLY A 131 -30.90 -11.61 0.62
N PRO A 132 -31.20 -10.61 -0.23
CA PRO A 132 -30.37 -9.44 -0.57
C PRO A 132 -30.01 -8.50 0.60
N ALA A 133 -28.82 -7.91 0.54
CA ALA A 133 -28.36 -6.85 1.45
C ALA A 133 -28.96 -5.48 1.06
N HIS A 134 -28.86 -4.49 1.94
CA HIS A 134 -29.35 -3.12 1.74
C HIS A 134 -30.85 -3.04 1.38
N ALA A 135 -31.64 -4.01 1.86
CA ALA A 135 -33.07 -4.01 1.64
C ALA A 135 -33.72 -2.87 2.43
N THR A 136 -34.83 -2.33 1.93
CA THR A 136 -35.63 -1.39 2.71
C THR A 136 -36.33 -2.12 3.86
N PRO A 137 -36.66 -1.46 4.99
CA PRO A 137 -37.40 -2.10 6.08
C PRO A 137 -38.71 -2.76 5.63
N ALA A 138 -39.40 -2.15 4.66
CA ALA A 138 -40.61 -2.72 4.05
C ALA A 138 -40.31 -4.03 3.29
N GLN A 139 -39.23 -4.08 2.50
CA GLN A 139 -38.85 -5.30 1.79
C GLN A 139 -38.47 -6.44 2.75
N VAL A 140 -37.80 -6.14 3.87
CA VAL A 140 -37.48 -7.16 4.88
C VAL A 140 -38.76 -7.69 5.53
N ARG A 141 -39.71 -6.79 5.85
CA ARG A 141 -40.99 -7.15 6.47
C ARG A 141 -41.88 -7.97 5.55
N ASP A 142 -42.10 -7.48 4.33
CA ASP A 142 -43.16 -7.94 3.44
C ASP A 142 -42.69 -9.09 2.54
N LEU A 143 -41.43 -9.06 2.10
CA LEU A 143 -40.87 -10.08 1.21
C LEU A 143 -40.01 -11.11 1.95
N GLY A 144 -39.34 -10.71 3.03
CA GLY A 144 -38.48 -11.56 3.85
C GLY A 144 -37.40 -12.30 3.04
N ARG A 145 -37.25 -13.60 3.31
CA ARG A 145 -36.42 -14.58 2.58
C ARG A 145 -34.93 -14.25 2.62
N GLY A 146 -34.42 -13.93 3.81
CA GLY A 146 -33.01 -13.61 4.02
C GLY A 146 -32.63 -12.16 3.75
N ARG A 147 -33.56 -11.29 3.37
CA ARG A 147 -33.27 -9.87 3.18
C ARG A 147 -32.84 -9.22 4.48
N PHE A 148 -31.88 -8.30 4.39
CA PHE A 148 -31.44 -7.52 5.55
C PHE A 148 -31.04 -6.09 5.21
N SER A 149 -31.01 -5.25 6.23
CA SER A 149 -30.67 -3.83 6.22
C SER A 149 -29.87 -3.49 7.48
N HIS A 150 -28.75 -2.80 7.33
CA HIS A 150 -27.97 -2.31 8.48
C HIS A 150 -28.14 -0.80 8.57
N SER A 151 -28.89 -0.33 9.57
CA SER A 151 -29.21 1.09 9.75
C SER A 151 -29.08 1.49 11.22
N GLY A 152 -28.40 2.61 11.47
CA GLY A 152 -28.09 3.05 12.83
C GLY A 152 -27.41 1.93 13.64
N SER A 153 -27.83 1.74 14.88
CA SER A 153 -27.27 0.72 15.78
C SER A 153 -27.95 -0.65 15.69
N ARG A 154 -28.59 -1.01 14.57
CA ARG A 154 -29.30 -2.29 14.44
C ARG A 154 -29.22 -2.90 13.04
N LEU A 155 -29.24 -4.23 13.01
CA LEU A 155 -29.48 -5.02 11.82
C LEU A 155 -30.94 -5.43 11.79
N VAL A 156 -31.67 -5.02 10.76
CA VAL A 156 -33.02 -5.51 10.48
C VAL A 156 -32.91 -6.60 9.43
N PHE A 157 -33.35 -7.82 9.73
CA PHE A 157 -33.21 -8.97 8.86
C PHE A 157 -34.42 -9.89 8.90
N SER A 158 -34.50 -10.78 7.93
CA SER A 158 -35.44 -11.90 7.89
C SER A 158 -34.63 -13.18 7.75
N THR A 159 -35.16 -14.29 8.28
CA THR A 159 -34.56 -15.62 8.09
C THR A 159 -34.79 -16.11 6.66
N SER A 160 -34.02 -17.10 6.22
CA SER A 160 -34.08 -17.60 4.84
C SER A 160 -35.46 -18.16 4.44
N ASP A 161 -36.20 -18.69 5.41
CA ASP A 161 -37.53 -19.29 5.29
C ASP A 161 -38.62 -18.54 6.06
N ASN A 162 -38.34 -17.33 6.54
CA ASN A 162 -39.22 -16.49 7.36
C ASN A 162 -39.66 -17.10 8.71
N SER A 163 -39.02 -18.18 9.15
CA SER A 163 -39.21 -18.70 10.50
C SER A 163 -38.69 -17.74 11.57
N ASP A 164 -39.25 -17.80 12.79
CA ASP A 164 -38.79 -16.97 13.90
C ASP A 164 -37.35 -17.36 14.31
N PRO A 165 -36.37 -16.43 14.24
CA PRO A 165 -34.98 -16.70 14.59
C PRO A 165 -34.76 -17.02 16.07
N ASN A 166 -35.70 -16.68 16.95
CA ASN A 166 -35.64 -17.05 18.37
C ASN A 166 -36.08 -18.49 18.63
N LEU A 167 -36.82 -19.10 17.70
CA LEU A 167 -37.44 -20.42 17.86
C LEU A 167 -36.83 -21.49 16.96
N ASN A 168 -36.22 -21.10 15.84
CA ASN A 168 -35.75 -22.05 14.83
C ASN A 168 -34.40 -22.73 15.16
N GLY A 169 -33.75 -22.35 16.26
CA GLY A 169 -32.51 -22.98 16.74
C GLY A 169 -31.28 -22.74 15.85
N ARG A 170 -31.36 -21.84 14.87
CA ARG A 170 -30.25 -21.52 13.95
C ARG A 170 -29.29 -20.51 14.56
N ARG A 171 -28.04 -20.52 14.10
CA ARG A 171 -27.01 -19.58 14.51
C ARG A 171 -26.91 -18.44 13.52
N TYR A 172 -27.02 -17.20 14.01
CA TYR A 172 -26.86 -16.01 13.19
C TYR A 172 -25.53 -15.32 13.50
N THR A 173 -24.79 -15.01 12.45
CA THR A 173 -23.50 -14.32 12.54
C THR A 173 -23.44 -13.20 11.52
N ALA A 174 -22.70 -12.15 11.81
CA ALA A 174 -22.40 -11.08 10.87
C ALA A 174 -20.89 -10.91 10.72
N THR A 175 -20.43 -10.52 9.54
CA THR A 175 -19.06 -10.06 9.33
C THR A 175 -19.05 -8.65 8.78
N TYR A 176 -18.07 -7.85 9.16
CA TYR A 176 -17.92 -6.47 8.72
C TYR A 176 -16.45 -6.13 8.55
N LEU A 177 -16.14 -5.14 7.71
CA LEU A 177 -14.78 -4.64 7.54
C LEU A 177 -14.51 -3.52 8.53
N VAL A 178 -13.51 -3.69 9.39
CA VAL A 178 -12.99 -2.63 10.25
C VAL A 178 -11.96 -1.85 9.46
N GLN A 179 -12.32 -0.63 9.08
CA GLN A 179 -11.36 0.30 8.49
C GLN A 179 -10.59 1.00 9.62
N PRO A 180 -9.26 1.10 9.53
CA PRO A 180 -8.49 1.89 10.48
C PRO A 180 -8.94 3.36 10.38
N SER A 181 -9.03 4.01 11.54
CA SER A 181 -9.44 5.42 11.61
C SER A 181 -8.47 6.31 10.80
N SER A 182 -8.92 7.48 10.37
CA SER A 182 -8.06 8.39 9.58
C SER A 182 -6.78 8.78 10.33
N THR A 183 -6.85 8.94 11.65
CA THR A 183 -5.68 9.23 12.50
C THR A 183 -4.72 8.04 12.58
N GLN A 184 -5.26 6.83 12.69
CA GLN A 184 -4.50 5.59 12.64
C GLN A 184 -3.75 5.45 11.31
N ARG A 185 -4.42 5.70 10.18
CA ARG A 185 -3.79 5.70 8.85
C ARG A 185 -2.67 6.74 8.74
N LEU A 186 -2.92 7.97 9.18
CA LEU A 186 -1.92 9.05 9.19
C LEU A 186 -0.71 8.71 10.06
N ALA A 187 -0.93 8.13 11.24
CA ALA A 187 0.15 7.67 12.11
C ALA A 187 1.00 6.58 11.46
N GLY A 188 0.35 5.63 10.76
CA GLY A 188 1.04 4.62 9.95
C GLY A 188 1.93 5.24 8.87
N TYR A 189 1.41 6.20 8.09
CA TYR A 189 2.20 6.92 7.08
C TYR A 189 3.36 7.72 7.69
N ALA A 190 3.13 8.41 8.81
CA ALA A 190 4.16 9.18 9.50
C ALA A 190 5.30 8.28 10.00
N LEU A 191 4.98 7.10 10.52
CA LEU A 191 5.97 6.13 10.97
C LEU A 191 6.84 5.63 9.81
N VAL A 192 6.23 5.31 8.66
CA VAL A 192 6.97 4.91 7.45
C VAL A 192 7.90 6.03 6.98
N ALA A 193 7.42 7.27 6.96
CA ALA A 193 8.24 8.43 6.60
C ALA A 193 9.45 8.62 7.55
N LEU A 194 9.25 8.40 8.86
CA LEU A 194 10.34 8.46 9.85
C LEU A 194 11.38 7.36 9.61
N ILE A 195 10.96 6.12 9.33
CA ILE A 195 11.88 5.02 9.01
C ILE A 195 12.70 5.35 7.75
N LEU A 196 12.05 5.84 6.70
CA LEU A 196 12.71 6.21 5.43
C LEU A 196 13.70 7.38 5.62
N SER A 197 13.33 8.39 6.40
CA SER A 197 14.23 9.53 6.69
C SER A 197 15.45 9.12 7.53
N GLY A 198 15.27 8.23 8.51
CA GLY A 198 16.37 7.65 9.29
C GLY A 198 17.37 6.90 8.41
N LEU A 199 16.87 6.06 7.49
CA LEU A 199 17.71 5.33 6.52
C LEU A 199 18.46 6.29 5.58
N GLY A 200 17.81 7.36 5.14
CA GLY A 200 18.43 8.40 4.31
C GLY A 200 19.64 9.05 4.99
N THR A 201 19.52 9.43 6.27
CA THR A 201 20.65 10.05 6.99
C THR A 201 21.84 9.11 7.19
N VAL A 202 21.59 7.82 7.46
CA VAL A 202 22.64 6.79 7.59
C VAL A 202 23.34 6.57 6.24
N ALA A 203 22.59 6.52 5.15
CA ALA A 203 23.13 6.39 3.80
C ALA A 203 24.01 7.60 3.43
N VAL A 204 23.54 8.83 3.71
CA VAL A 204 24.30 10.07 3.48
C VAL A 204 25.58 10.12 4.32
N ARG A 205 25.52 9.75 5.61
CA ARG A 205 26.70 9.68 6.48
C ARG A 205 27.73 8.66 5.98
N ARG A 206 27.27 7.46 5.57
CA ARG A 206 28.15 6.43 4.99
C ARG A 206 28.77 6.88 3.67
N TRP A 207 28.01 7.57 2.82
CA TRP A 207 28.51 8.10 1.56
C TRP A 207 29.57 9.19 1.78
N ARG A 208 29.34 10.12 2.71
CA ARG A 208 30.31 11.17 3.07
C ARG A 208 31.61 10.58 3.62
N LYS A 209 31.53 9.54 4.44
CA LYS A 209 32.72 8.83 4.97
C LYS A 209 33.50 8.09 3.87
N ARG A 210 32.82 7.53 2.86
CA ARG A 210 33.48 6.85 1.73
C ARG A 210 34.14 7.79 0.73
N ARG A 211 33.64 9.02 0.57
CA ARG A 211 34.28 10.00 -0.34
C ARG A 211 35.63 10.50 0.16
N GLY A 212 35.94 10.34 1.45
CA GLY A 212 37.15 10.90 2.06
C GLY A 212 37.19 12.43 1.90
N SER A 213 38.08 13.10 2.63
CA SER A 213 38.49 14.43 2.19
C SER A 213 39.22 14.28 0.85
N PRO A 214 39.02 15.19 -0.13
CA PRO A 214 39.75 15.13 -1.39
C PRO A 214 41.26 15.04 -1.08
N ALA A 215 41.93 14.06 -1.70
CA ALA A 215 43.39 13.95 -1.57
C ALA A 215 44.02 15.22 -2.15
N PRO A 216 45.12 15.73 -1.55
CA PRO A 216 45.80 16.89 -2.08
C PRO A 216 46.26 16.60 -3.53
N PRO A 217 46.14 17.57 -4.45
CA PRO A 217 46.64 17.43 -5.81
C PRO A 217 48.13 17.08 -5.78
N VAL A 218 48.52 16.10 -6.60
CA VAL A 218 49.93 15.69 -6.72
C VAL A 218 50.74 16.90 -7.16
N GLY A 219 51.67 17.36 -6.31
CA GLY A 219 52.58 18.47 -6.60
C GLY A 219 52.39 19.74 -5.77
N LEU A 220 51.36 19.83 -4.92
CA LEU A 220 51.24 20.95 -3.96
C LEU A 220 51.92 20.62 -2.62
N PRO A 221 52.68 21.57 -2.03
CA PRO A 221 53.29 21.36 -0.73
C PRO A 221 52.21 21.31 0.37
N ALA A 222 52.46 20.50 1.41
CA ALA A 222 51.47 20.15 2.44
C ALA A 222 50.90 21.33 3.25
N TRP A 223 51.50 22.53 3.15
CA TRP A 223 51.01 23.76 3.77
C TRP A 223 49.97 24.51 2.91
N ALA A 224 49.86 24.20 1.62
CA ALA A 224 48.96 24.86 0.68
C ALA A 224 47.55 24.22 0.63
N TRP A 225 47.34 23.13 1.37
CA TRP A 225 46.05 22.43 1.44
C TRP A 225 45.30 22.78 2.73
N PRO A 226 44.00 23.12 2.67
CA PRO A 226 43.23 23.49 3.86
C PRO A 226 43.19 22.31 4.84
N ARG A 227 43.77 22.51 6.03
CA ARG A 227 43.61 21.57 7.15
C ARG A 227 42.24 21.78 7.80
N PRO A 228 41.56 20.70 8.25
CA PRO A 228 40.35 20.84 9.05
C PRO A 228 40.67 21.68 10.30
N LEU A 229 39.78 22.62 10.63
CA LEU A 229 39.97 23.68 11.63
C LEU A 229 40.01 23.17 13.09
N ASP A 230 40.05 21.85 13.28
CA ASP A 230 39.78 21.20 14.55
C ASP A 230 41.06 21.00 15.39
N GLU A 231 42.24 21.33 14.83
CA GLU A 231 43.56 21.14 15.48
C GLU A 231 44.39 22.44 15.62
N ALA A 232 43.78 23.62 15.49
CA ALA A 232 44.44 24.87 15.85
C ALA A 232 44.27 25.15 17.35
N GLY A 233 44.90 24.33 18.19
CA GLY A 233 45.12 24.65 19.59
C GLY A 233 46.33 25.56 19.73
N VAL A 234 46.09 26.87 19.86
CA VAL A 234 46.83 27.82 20.71
C VAL A 234 45.85 28.87 21.21
#